data_AF-A0A564TNA5-F1
#
_entry.id   AF-A0A564TNA5-F1
#
_cell.length_a   1.000
_cell.length_b   1.000
_cell.length_c   1.000
_cell.angle_alpha   90.00
_cell.angle_beta   90.00
_cell.angle_gamma   90.00
#
_symmetry.space_group_name_H-M   'P 1'
#
loop_
_entity.id
_entity.type
_entity.pdbx_description
1 polymer ?
#
loop_
_entity_poly.entity_id
_entity_poly.type
_entity_poly.pdbx_seq_one_letter_code
_entity_poly.pdbx_strand_id
1 'polypeptide(L)'
;MEIKIIDKILSQKCFWTIIFTCWFFIGIIVSIFDSSLKHNYIYVFGVNSLLLAQIITYQNLMKKEIILKTSISGTKVNNLPLFPIFSKNNSYLNKWYSISICFAIGLIYFISLVLLKVLILQELITIYGAITLILTVFIAIQLYLKYILYILTLRKISKLEFISLVPISLHNPSESDWIVKFTDSMSSFSNYFGILGIVYTALFYLTTPLSAIKFTENTLVIDTPNNLVFIITWGIIFILIGFGYLIFDYLWKKYIKDIIKKIKRMQLKEYDITDYSNKQLNKNYIELFKLYKDSPNFPQLFNGKTLNPIGYIPILINLYRLLQLFLTQN
;
A
#
# COMPACT_ATOMS: atom_id res chain seq x y z
N MET A 1 7.16 24.77 -5.78
CA MET A 1 6.31 25.05 -4.61
C MET A 1 5.97 23.72 -3.94
N GLU A 2 6.54 23.44 -2.75
CA GLU A 2 6.19 22.23 -1.98
C GLU A 2 4.81 22.44 -1.35
N ILE A 3 3.82 21.66 -1.78
CA ILE A 3 2.49 21.70 -1.20
C ILE A 3 2.46 20.68 -0.07
N LYS A 4 2.85 21.08 1.14
CA LYS A 4 2.65 20.25 2.33
C LYS A 4 1.16 20.16 2.75
N ILE A 5 0.23 20.61 1.90
CA ILE A 5 -1.19 20.75 2.23
C ILE A 5 -1.84 19.38 2.47
N ILE A 6 -1.55 18.36 1.65
CA ILE A 6 -2.21 17.05 1.78
C ILE A 6 -1.81 16.36 3.08
N ASP A 7 -0.51 16.22 3.34
CA ASP A 7 -0.01 15.61 4.58
C ASP A 7 -0.49 16.39 5.82
N LYS A 8 -0.46 17.72 5.76
CA LYS A 8 -0.91 18.58 6.87
C LYS A 8 -2.40 18.47 7.11
N ILE A 9 -3.22 18.46 6.06
CA ILE A 9 -4.67 18.29 6.17
C ILE A 9 -4.98 16.86 6.67
N LEU A 10 -4.52 15.81 5.98
CA LEU A 10 -4.85 14.40 6.31
C LEU A 10 -4.32 13.94 7.68
N SER A 11 -3.29 14.59 8.21
CA SER A 11 -2.75 14.30 9.55
C SER A 11 -3.57 14.89 10.71
N GLN A 12 -4.48 15.84 10.46
CA GLN A 12 -5.28 16.47 11.52
C GLN A 12 -6.41 15.55 11.98
N LYS A 13 -6.13 14.74 13.00
CA LYS A 13 -7.08 13.78 13.59
C LYS A 13 -8.43 14.40 13.92
N CYS A 14 -8.44 15.49 14.69
CA CYS A 14 -9.68 16.09 15.19
C CYS A 14 -10.59 16.61 14.07
N PHE A 15 -9.99 17.29 13.08
CA PHE A 15 -10.69 17.85 11.93
C PHE A 15 -11.38 16.77 11.08
N TRP A 16 -10.64 15.71 10.74
CA TRP A 16 -11.20 14.63 9.93
C TRP A 16 -12.23 13.80 10.70
N THR A 17 -12.02 13.51 11.98
CA THR A 17 -13.02 12.76 12.76
C THR A 17 -14.36 13.50 12.80
N ILE A 18 -14.35 14.84 12.97
CA ILE A 18 -15.57 15.65 12.98
C ILE A 18 -16.24 15.64 11.61
N ILE A 19 -15.48 15.93 10.54
CA ILE A 19 -16.02 15.94 9.17
C ILE A 19 -16.60 14.58 8.80
N PHE A 20 -15.93 13.48 9.14
CA PHE A 20 -16.41 12.14 8.85
C PHE A 20 -17.68 11.80 9.59
N THR A 21 -17.75 12.16 10.87
CA THR A 21 -18.94 11.93 11.68
C THR A 21 -20.11 12.67 11.07
N CYS A 22 -19.94 13.96 10.73
CA CYS A 22 -20.97 14.74 10.04
C CYS A 22 -21.34 14.16 8.67
N TRP A 23 -20.35 13.77 7.85
CA TRP A 23 -20.56 13.22 6.52
C TRP A 23 -21.29 11.88 6.53
N PHE A 24 -21.02 11.04 7.53
CA PHE A 24 -21.71 9.78 7.76
C PHE A 24 -23.17 10.00 8.14
N PHE A 25 -23.46 10.93 9.06
CA PHE A 25 -24.83 11.28 9.43
C PHE A 25 -25.61 11.87 8.26
N ILE A 26 -24.99 12.74 7.45
CA ILE A 26 -25.59 13.25 6.20
C ILE A 26 -25.96 12.08 5.28
N GLY A 27 -25.07 11.10 5.10
CA GLY A 27 -25.34 9.93 4.27
C GLY A 27 -26.53 9.10 4.77
N ILE A 28 -26.64 8.86 6.08
CA ILE A 28 -27.76 8.13 6.68
C ILE A 28 -29.07 8.88 6.45
N ILE A 29 -29.07 10.20 6.71
CA ILE A 29 -30.24 11.05 6.52
C ILE A 29 -30.69 11.00 5.06
N VAL A 30 -29.78 11.24 4.11
CA VAL A 30 -30.08 11.17 2.66
C VAL A 30 -30.59 9.79 2.27
N SER A 31 -30.02 8.71 2.82
CA SER A 31 -30.48 7.34 2.54
C SER A 31 -31.87 7.01 3.08
N ILE A 32 -32.36 7.71 4.11
CA ILE A 32 -33.72 7.53 4.63
C ILE A 32 -34.74 8.23 3.72
N PHE A 33 -34.36 9.38 3.15
CA PHE A 33 -35.24 10.18 2.29
C PHE A 33 -35.20 9.76 0.82
N ASP A 34 -34.17 9.01 0.39
CA ASP A 34 -34.01 8.55 -0.99
C ASP A 34 -34.30 7.03 -1.12
N SER A 35 -35.48 6.69 -1.63
CA SER A 35 -35.97 5.31 -1.78
C SER A 35 -35.58 4.65 -3.10
N SER A 36 -34.76 5.33 -3.91
CA SER A 36 -34.42 4.92 -5.27
C SER A 36 -33.70 3.58 -5.40
N LEU A 37 -32.93 3.20 -4.38
CA LEU A 37 -32.07 2.03 -4.36
C LEU A 37 -32.41 1.18 -3.13
N LYS A 38 -32.81 -0.06 -3.39
CA LYS A 38 -33.15 -1.03 -2.35
C LYS A 38 -31.93 -1.29 -1.47
N HIS A 39 -32.03 -1.01 -0.16
CA HIS A 39 -30.94 -1.08 0.83
C HIS A 39 -29.83 -0.01 0.67
N ASN A 40 -30.19 1.21 0.23
CA ASN A 40 -29.28 2.36 0.14
C ASN A 40 -28.37 2.56 1.37
N TYR A 41 -28.91 2.33 2.57
CA TYR A 41 -28.19 2.52 3.83
C TYR A 41 -26.98 1.58 3.97
N ILE A 42 -27.03 0.38 3.37
CA ILE A 42 -25.90 -0.58 3.39
C ILE A 42 -24.75 -0.04 2.53
N TYR A 43 -25.06 0.54 1.37
CA TYR A 43 -24.06 1.14 0.50
C TYR A 43 -23.43 2.37 1.12
N VAL A 44 -24.25 3.27 1.69
CA VAL A 44 -23.75 4.42 2.45
C VAL A 44 -22.86 3.96 3.59
N PHE A 45 -23.29 2.97 4.36
CA PHE A 45 -22.50 2.44 5.48
C PHE A 45 -21.16 1.84 4.99
N GLY A 46 -21.18 1.02 3.94
CA GLY A 46 -20.00 0.37 3.37
C GLY A 46 -18.97 1.36 2.82
N VAL A 47 -19.39 2.33 2.01
CA VAL A 47 -18.47 3.31 1.41
C VAL A 47 -17.90 4.25 2.46
N ASN A 48 -18.68 4.69 3.45
CA ASN A 48 -18.16 5.50 4.54
C ASN A 48 -17.21 4.73 5.47
N SER A 49 -17.51 3.47 5.76
CA SER A 49 -16.63 2.60 6.55
C SER A 49 -15.29 2.39 5.85
N LEU A 50 -15.31 2.19 4.53
CA LEU A 50 -14.10 2.11 3.72
C LEU A 50 -13.30 3.41 3.80
N LEU A 51 -13.94 4.54 3.57
CA LEU A 51 -13.28 5.85 3.58
C LEU A 51 -12.68 6.16 4.97
N LEU A 52 -13.39 5.83 6.06
CA LEU A 52 -12.87 5.94 7.44
C LEU A 52 -11.64 5.05 7.66
N ALA A 53 -11.71 3.78 7.24
CA ALA A 53 -10.59 2.84 7.36
C ALA A 53 -9.35 3.34 6.60
N GLN A 54 -9.55 3.97 5.45
CA GLN A 54 -8.46 4.55 4.66
C GLN A 54 -7.77 5.71 5.38
N ILE A 55 -8.54 6.59 6.01
CA ILE A 55 -8.00 7.72 6.76
C ILE A 55 -7.25 7.28 8.00
N ILE A 56 -7.82 6.35 8.77
CA ILE A 56 -7.14 5.78 9.95
C ILE A 56 -5.80 5.17 9.52
N THR A 57 -5.78 4.46 8.40
CA THR A 57 -4.56 3.89 7.86
C THR A 57 -3.57 4.96 7.43
N TYR A 58 -4.01 6.00 6.71
CA TYR A 58 -3.17 7.13 6.34
C TYR A 58 -2.50 7.75 7.57
N GLN A 59 -3.27 8.02 8.63
CA GLN A 59 -2.76 8.59 9.87
C GLN A 59 -1.75 7.67 10.57
N ASN A 60 -2.03 6.37 10.63
CA ASN A 60 -1.11 5.39 11.22
C ASN A 60 0.20 5.31 10.44
N LEU A 61 0.14 5.35 9.11
CA LEU A 61 1.32 5.37 8.25
C LEU A 61 2.12 6.68 8.40
N MET A 62 1.45 7.82 8.55
CA MET A 62 2.13 9.10 8.84
C MET A 62 2.89 9.05 10.17
N LYS A 63 2.33 8.43 11.21
CA LYS A 63 3.04 8.23 12.48
C LYS A 63 4.28 7.35 12.31
N LYS A 64 4.14 6.24 11.60
CA LYS A 64 5.28 5.35 11.29
C LYS A 64 6.34 6.06 10.45
N GLU A 65 5.95 6.91 9.51
CA GLU A 65 6.87 7.72 8.72
C GLU A 65 7.66 8.70 9.58
N ILE A 66 7.03 9.36 10.56
CA ILE A 66 7.75 10.26 11.47
C ILE A 66 8.84 9.49 12.24
N ILE A 67 8.50 8.31 12.76
CA ILE A 67 9.45 7.43 13.47
C ILE A 67 10.56 6.95 12.52
N LEU A 68 10.22 6.62 11.29
CA LEU A 68 11.21 6.24 10.27
C LEU A 68 12.16 7.41 9.98
N LYS A 69 11.64 8.62 9.78
CA LYS A 69 12.43 9.84 9.53
C LYS A 69 13.44 10.08 10.64
N THR A 70 13.04 9.92 11.90
CA THR A 70 13.94 10.04 13.04
C THR A 70 15.00 8.93 13.08
N SER A 71 14.65 7.69 12.71
CA SER A 71 15.63 6.59 12.68
C SER A 71 16.69 6.76 11.58
N ILE A 72 16.33 7.37 10.44
CA ILE A 72 17.26 7.62 9.32
C ILE A 72 17.97 8.97 9.40
N SER A 73 17.55 9.88 10.29
CA SER A 73 18.16 11.21 10.47
C SER A 73 19.47 11.07 11.24
N GLY A 74 20.52 10.70 10.50
CA GLY A 74 21.84 10.38 11.05
C GLY A 74 22.48 9.22 10.32
N THR A 75 21.69 8.40 9.62
CA THR A 75 22.21 7.26 8.86
C THR A 75 22.87 7.73 7.57
N LYS A 76 24.14 7.36 7.37
CA LYS A 76 24.93 7.62 6.15
C LYS A 76 25.46 6.30 5.59
N VAL A 77 25.33 6.11 4.27
CA VAL A 77 25.93 5.01 3.51
C VAL A 77 26.93 5.63 2.54
N ASN A 78 28.22 5.30 2.64
CA ASN A 78 29.29 5.91 1.84
C ASN A 78 29.24 7.45 1.89
N ASN A 79 29.11 8.02 3.10
CA ASN A 79 28.90 9.45 3.35
C ASN A 79 27.61 10.05 2.75
N LEU A 80 26.79 9.28 2.03
CA LEU A 80 25.50 9.73 1.52
C LEU A 80 24.44 9.58 2.62
N PRO A 81 23.84 10.69 3.09
CA PRO A 81 22.79 10.62 4.09
C PRO A 81 21.52 9.99 3.51
N LEU A 82 20.92 9.04 4.24
CA LEU A 82 19.69 8.37 3.81
C LEU A 82 18.46 9.30 3.88
N PHE A 83 18.43 10.21 4.86
CA PHE A 83 17.30 11.11 5.06
C PHE A 83 17.00 12.00 3.82
N PRO A 84 17.97 12.66 3.17
CA PRO A 84 17.72 13.40 1.93
C PRO A 84 17.23 12.54 0.76
N ILE A 85 17.67 11.28 0.68
CA ILE A 85 17.18 10.35 -0.34
C ILE A 85 15.71 10.05 -0.12
N PHE A 86 15.32 9.78 1.13
CA PHE A 86 13.95 9.54 1.53
C PHE A 86 13.07 10.79 1.35
N SER A 87 13.52 11.96 1.81
CA SER A 87 12.75 13.21 1.75
C SER A 87 12.53 13.70 0.32
N LYS A 88 13.55 13.59 -0.56
CA LYS A 88 13.42 13.94 -1.97
C LYS A 88 12.41 13.07 -2.69
N ASN A 89 12.36 11.78 -2.37
CA ASN A 89 11.37 10.89 -2.95
C ASN A 89 9.96 11.20 -2.42
N ASN A 90 9.82 11.45 -1.10
CA ASN A 90 8.52 11.73 -0.52
C ASN A 90 7.95 13.10 -0.96
N SER A 91 8.80 14.08 -1.28
CA SER A 91 8.34 15.38 -1.77
C SER A 91 7.64 15.32 -3.13
N TYR A 92 7.80 14.24 -3.90
CA TYR A 92 7.06 14.05 -5.16
C TYR A 92 5.54 13.90 -4.94
N LEU A 93 5.08 13.39 -3.80
CA LEU A 93 3.64 13.32 -3.47
C LEU A 93 3.02 14.71 -3.30
N ASN A 94 3.84 15.64 -2.82
CA ASN A 94 3.44 17.01 -2.47
C ASN A 94 3.57 17.98 -3.66
N LYS A 95 3.69 17.46 -4.88
CA LYS A 95 3.68 18.26 -6.11
C LYS A 95 2.29 18.26 -6.74
N TRP A 96 1.91 19.38 -7.35
CA TRP A 96 0.60 19.58 -7.99
C TRP A 96 0.19 18.41 -8.90
N TYR A 97 1.11 17.90 -9.73
CA TYR A 97 0.78 16.81 -10.64
C TYR A 97 0.33 15.53 -9.93
N SER A 98 0.85 15.22 -8.72
CA SER A 98 0.43 14.05 -7.94
C SER A 98 -1.03 14.21 -7.49
N ILE A 99 -1.37 15.41 -7.04
CA ILE A 99 -2.73 15.80 -6.64
C ILE A 99 -3.67 15.70 -7.85
N SER A 100 -3.28 16.29 -8.98
CA SER A 100 -4.05 16.27 -10.23
C SER A 100 -4.30 14.85 -10.74
N ILE A 101 -3.29 13.96 -10.70
CA ILE A 101 -3.45 12.56 -11.11
C ILE A 101 -4.49 11.85 -10.24
N CYS A 102 -4.45 12.04 -8.92
CA CYS A 102 -5.42 11.42 -8.01
C CYS A 102 -6.85 11.87 -8.30
N PHE A 103 -7.05 13.18 -8.52
CA PHE A 103 -8.36 13.72 -8.91
C PHE A 103 -8.83 13.21 -10.28
N ALA A 104 -7.93 13.18 -11.27
CA ALA A 104 -8.26 12.72 -12.61
C ALA A 104 -8.73 11.25 -12.60
N ILE A 105 -8.04 10.37 -11.85
CA ILE A 105 -8.45 8.97 -11.73
C ILE A 105 -9.78 8.84 -10.97
N GLY A 106 -9.98 9.63 -9.91
CA GLY A 106 -11.28 9.67 -9.20
C GLY A 106 -12.44 10.06 -10.13
N LEU A 107 -12.20 11.05 -11.00
CA LEU A 107 -13.18 11.52 -11.98
C LEU A 107 -13.44 10.48 -13.09
N ILE A 108 -12.39 9.83 -13.61
CA ILE A 108 -12.53 8.72 -14.57
C ILE A 108 -13.36 7.57 -13.97
N TYR A 109 -13.10 7.22 -12.71
CA TYR A 109 -13.84 6.16 -12.04
C TYR A 109 -15.31 6.53 -11.83
N PHE A 110 -15.59 7.78 -11.45
CA PHE A 110 -16.96 8.30 -11.35
C PHE A 110 -17.70 8.24 -12.70
N ILE A 111 -17.09 8.76 -13.77
CA ILE A 111 -17.66 8.70 -15.13
C ILE A 111 -17.93 7.25 -15.54
N SER A 112 -17.01 6.33 -15.22
CA SER A 112 -17.17 4.91 -15.51
C SER A 112 -18.43 4.33 -14.86
N LEU A 113 -18.69 4.65 -13.59
CA LEU A 113 -19.88 4.18 -12.89
C LEU A 113 -21.18 4.75 -13.45
N VAL A 114 -21.17 6.00 -13.91
CA VAL A 114 -22.30 6.62 -14.62
C VAL A 114 -22.56 5.90 -15.95
N LEU A 115 -21.52 5.66 -16.76
CA LEU A 115 -21.64 4.97 -18.05
C LEU A 115 -22.11 3.51 -17.90
N LEU A 116 -21.76 2.86 -16.79
CA LEU A 116 -22.23 1.52 -16.44
C LEU A 116 -23.67 1.51 -15.87
N LYS A 117 -24.34 2.68 -15.78
CA LYS A 117 -25.65 2.87 -15.13
C LYS A 117 -25.72 2.32 -13.70
N VAL A 118 -24.56 2.27 -13.01
CA VAL A 118 -24.48 1.92 -11.59
C VAL A 118 -24.94 3.10 -10.73
N LEU A 119 -24.72 4.33 -11.22
CA LEU A 119 -25.17 5.57 -10.58
C LEU A 119 -26.20 6.27 -11.48
N ILE A 120 -27.38 6.58 -10.93
CA ILE A 120 -28.43 7.33 -11.61
C ILE A 120 -28.32 8.79 -11.21
N LEU A 121 -27.91 9.64 -12.15
CA LEU A 121 -27.49 11.04 -11.88
C LEU A 121 -28.60 11.95 -11.31
N GLN A 122 -29.86 11.55 -11.39
CA GLN A 122 -31.01 12.35 -10.98
C GLN A 122 -31.34 12.29 -9.48
N GLU A 123 -30.56 11.54 -8.71
CA GLU A 123 -30.85 11.27 -7.30
C GLU A 123 -29.83 11.94 -6.37
N LEU A 124 -30.31 12.44 -5.22
CA LEU A 124 -29.45 13.16 -4.27
C LEU A 124 -28.44 12.19 -3.62
N ILE A 125 -28.82 10.93 -3.42
CA ILE A 125 -27.92 9.86 -2.95
C ILE A 125 -26.75 9.65 -3.93
N THR A 126 -26.96 9.85 -5.22
CA THR A 126 -25.93 9.71 -6.25
C THR A 126 -24.88 10.80 -6.14
N ILE A 127 -25.27 12.05 -5.83
CA ILE A 127 -24.33 13.16 -5.62
C ILE A 127 -23.47 12.92 -4.37
N TYR A 128 -24.11 12.50 -3.27
CA TYR A 128 -23.41 12.12 -2.05
C TYR A 128 -22.42 10.96 -2.29
N GLY A 129 -22.89 9.92 -2.98
CA GLY A 129 -22.08 8.76 -3.36
C GLY A 129 -20.89 9.16 -4.24
N ALA A 130 -21.10 10.05 -5.22
CA ALA A 130 -20.05 10.56 -6.10
C ALA A 130 -18.92 11.25 -5.34
N ILE A 131 -19.26 12.17 -4.44
CA ILE A 131 -18.26 12.90 -3.63
C ILE A 131 -17.48 11.91 -2.75
N THR A 132 -18.19 11.01 -2.07
CA THR A 132 -17.57 10.01 -1.19
C THR A 132 -16.64 9.08 -1.98
N LEU A 133 -17.05 8.68 -3.17
CA LEU A 133 -16.27 7.82 -4.07
C LEU A 133 -15.01 8.51 -4.58
N ILE A 134 -15.11 9.76 -5.03
CA ILE A 134 -13.96 10.56 -5.47
C ILE A 134 -12.95 10.70 -4.33
N LEU A 135 -13.40 11.00 -3.11
CA LEU A 135 -12.55 11.09 -1.92
C LEU A 135 -11.88 9.75 -1.59
N THR A 136 -12.63 8.65 -1.66
CA THR A 136 -12.14 7.29 -1.38
C THR A 136 -11.04 6.90 -2.37
N VAL A 137 -11.28 7.12 -3.67
CA VAL A 137 -10.30 6.85 -4.72
C VAL A 137 -9.08 7.77 -4.57
N PHE A 138 -9.28 9.04 -4.26
CA PHE A 138 -8.20 9.98 -4.03
C PHE A 138 -7.26 9.50 -2.92
N ILE A 139 -7.78 9.12 -1.75
CA ILE A 139 -6.97 8.65 -0.63
C ILE A 139 -6.28 7.31 -0.96
N ALA A 140 -6.98 6.39 -1.62
CA ALA A 140 -6.42 5.12 -2.04
C ALA A 140 -5.20 5.30 -2.98
N ILE A 141 -5.30 6.19 -3.97
CA ILE A 141 -4.21 6.46 -4.91
C ILE A 141 -3.05 7.16 -4.21
N GLN A 142 -3.31 8.12 -3.32
CA GLN A 142 -2.25 8.76 -2.53
C GLN A 142 -1.46 7.73 -1.71
N LEU A 143 -2.15 6.79 -1.06
CA LEU A 143 -1.50 5.69 -0.35
C LEU A 143 -0.71 4.78 -1.29
N TYR A 144 -1.23 4.51 -2.49
CA TYR A 144 -0.58 3.67 -3.49
C TYR A 144 0.70 4.30 -4.03
N LEU A 145 0.66 5.59 -4.39
CA LEU A 145 1.84 6.35 -4.79
C LEU A 145 2.88 6.40 -3.69
N LYS A 146 2.44 6.59 -2.43
CA LYS A 146 3.33 6.59 -1.27
C LYS A 146 4.05 5.25 -1.11
N TYR A 147 3.34 4.14 -1.27
CA TYR A 147 3.94 2.81 -1.22
C TYR A 147 4.97 2.60 -2.32
N ILE A 148 4.68 3.00 -3.56
CA ILE A 148 5.63 2.96 -4.68
C ILE A 148 6.89 3.77 -4.35
N LEU A 149 6.75 4.98 -3.80
CA LEU A 149 7.91 5.82 -3.47
C LEU A 149 8.78 5.22 -2.37
N TYR A 150 8.19 4.53 -1.40
CA TYR A 150 8.95 3.77 -0.41
C TYR A 150 9.74 2.64 -1.07
N ILE A 151 9.13 1.91 -2.02
CA ILE A 151 9.80 0.83 -2.75
C ILE A 151 10.94 1.39 -3.61
N LEU A 152 10.73 2.52 -4.28
CA LEU A 152 11.76 3.20 -5.06
C LEU A 152 12.90 3.70 -4.18
N THR A 153 12.60 4.13 -2.95
CA THR A 153 13.61 4.51 -1.96
C THR A 153 14.45 3.30 -1.56
N LEU A 154 13.83 2.16 -1.23
CA LEU A 154 14.55 0.91 -0.98
C LEU A 154 15.38 0.47 -2.18
N ARG A 155 14.84 0.55 -3.40
CA ARG A 155 15.56 0.23 -4.62
C ARG A 155 16.82 1.09 -4.74
N LYS A 156 16.70 2.40 -4.51
CA LYS A 156 17.84 3.32 -4.59
C LYS A 156 18.90 2.99 -3.53
N ILE A 157 18.49 2.72 -2.29
CA ILE A 157 19.40 2.30 -1.22
C ILE A 157 20.06 0.95 -1.55
N SER A 158 19.29 -0.02 -2.07
CA SER A 158 19.79 -1.34 -2.45
C SER A 158 20.82 -1.29 -3.58
N LYS A 159 20.82 -0.25 -4.42
CA LYS A 159 21.81 -0.03 -5.48
C LYS A 159 23.11 0.60 -4.97
N LEU A 160 23.10 1.25 -3.79
CA LEU A 160 24.32 1.79 -3.21
C LEU A 160 25.30 0.66 -2.86
N GLU A 161 26.59 0.98 -2.96
CA GLU A 161 27.63 0.16 -2.35
C GLU A 161 27.73 0.52 -0.88
N PHE A 162 27.95 -0.48 -0.03
CA PHE A 162 28.10 -0.29 1.40
C PHE A 162 29.58 -0.51 1.71
N ILE A 163 30.35 0.57 1.60
CA ILE A 163 31.77 0.65 1.98
C ILE A 163 31.87 1.20 3.40
N SER A 164 31.04 2.19 3.73
CA SER A 164 30.88 2.70 5.10
C SER A 164 29.41 2.87 5.47
N LEU A 165 29.09 2.64 6.74
CA LEU A 165 27.77 2.84 7.32
C LEU A 165 27.92 3.56 8.67
N VAL A 166 27.19 4.65 8.88
CA VAL A 166 27.17 5.36 10.16
C VAL A 166 25.72 5.60 10.57
N PRO A 167 25.28 5.29 11.80
CA PRO A 167 26.01 4.52 12.80
C PRO A 167 26.16 3.04 12.35
N ILE A 168 27.29 2.43 12.69
CA ILE A 168 27.49 0.99 12.52
C ILE A 168 26.59 0.31 13.55
N SER A 169 25.74 -0.61 13.12
CA SER A 169 25.06 -1.49 14.07
C SER A 169 26.13 -2.45 14.62
N LEU A 170 26.48 -2.27 15.90
CA LEU A 170 27.40 -3.16 16.64
C LEU A 170 26.83 -4.57 16.87
N HIS A 171 25.57 -4.78 16.49
CA HIS A 171 24.84 -6.03 16.64
C HIS A 171 24.20 -6.43 15.29
N ASN A 172 23.38 -7.48 15.31
CA ASN A 172 22.74 -8.09 14.14
C ASN A 172 22.28 -7.05 13.08
N PRO A 173 22.83 -7.07 11.86
CA PRO A 173 22.52 -6.10 10.80
C PRO A 173 21.04 -6.03 10.44
N SER A 174 20.34 -7.17 10.55
CA SER A 174 18.91 -7.23 10.30
C SER A 174 18.08 -6.47 11.34
N GLU A 175 18.62 -6.25 12.54
CA GLU A 175 17.96 -5.58 13.66
C GLU A 175 18.43 -4.13 13.83
N SER A 176 19.14 -3.57 12.84
CA SER A 176 19.43 -2.14 12.86
C SER A 176 18.12 -1.33 12.85
N ASP A 177 18.02 -0.34 13.74
CA ASP A 177 16.75 0.35 14.04
C ASP A 177 16.06 0.86 12.77
N TRP A 178 16.82 1.54 11.88
CA TRP A 178 16.28 2.04 10.64
C TRP A 178 15.77 0.94 9.70
N ILE A 179 16.40 -0.24 9.64
CA ILE A 179 15.92 -1.38 8.84
C ILE A 179 14.64 -1.95 9.43
N VAL A 180 14.57 -2.09 10.75
CA VAL A 180 13.37 -2.57 11.45
C VAL A 180 12.21 -1.60 11.22
N LYS A 181 12.40 -0.29 11.40
CA LYS A 181 11.35 0.71 11.15
C LYS A 181 10.93 0.79 9.68
N PHE A 182 11.86 0.60 8.74
CA PHE A 182 11.53 0.54 7.31
C PHE A 182 10.70 -0.71 7.00
N THR A 183 11.10 -1.86 7.53
CA THR A 183 10.42 -3.16 7.36
C THR A 183 9.03 -3.13 7.96
N ASP A 184 8.86 -2.56 9.16
CA ASP A 184 7.57 -2.39 9.82
C ASP A 184 6.63 -1.47 9.00
N SER A 185 7.16 -0.37 8.47
CA SER A 185 6.40 0.53 7.59
C SER A 185 5.94 -0.20 6.32
N MET A 186 6.83 -0.94 5.66
CA MET A 186 6.51 -1.71 4.45
C MET A 186 5.54 -2.86 4.69
N SER A 187 5.68 -3.57 5.80
CA SER A 187 4.72 -4.62 6.18
C SER A 187 3.34 -4.02 6.43
N SER A 188 3.28 -2.82 7.03
CA SER A 188 2.01 -2.12 7.26
C SER A 188 1.34 -1.70 5.96
N PHE A 189 2.11 -1.18 4.99
CA PHE A 189 1.61 -0.92 3.65
C PHE A 189 1.09 -2.20 2.97
N SER A 190 1.88 -3.27 2.95
CA SER A 190 1.48 -4.55 2.34
C SER A 190 0.18 -5.08 2.95
N ASN A 191 0.09 -5.15 4.28
CA ASN A 191 -1.14 -5.62 4.95
C ASN A 191 -2.35 -4.77 4.58
N TYR A 192 -2.18 -3.45 4.57
CA TYR A 192 -3.25 -2.53 4.21
C TYR A 192 -3.71 -2.68 2.77
N PHE A 193 -2.80 -2.80 1.79
CA PHE A 193 -3.18 -3.05 0.40
C PHE A 193 -3.89 -4.39 0.22
N GLY A 194 -3.47 -5.42 0.97
CA GLY A 194 -4.18 -6.69 1.01
C GLY A 194 -5.63 -6.53 1.48
N ILE A 195 -5.85 -5.87 2.63
CA ILE A 195 -7.19 -5.64 3.20
C ILE A 195 -8.05 -4.78 2.28
N LEU A 196 -7.51 -3.66 1.79
CA LEU A 196 -8.21 -2.81 0.83
C LEU A 196 -8.62 -3.59 -0.40
N GLY A 197 -7.74 -4.45 -0.92
CA GLY A 197 -8.06 -5.27 -2.06
C GLY A 197 -9.25 -6.19 -1.81
N ILE A 198 -9.37 -6.75 -0.60
CA ILE A 198 -10.53 -7.57 -0.22
C ILE A 198 -11.79 -6.71 -0.20
N VAL A 199 -11.73 -5.54 0.45
CA VAL A 199 -12.91 -4.67 0.58
C VAL A 199 -13.37 -4.15 -0.77
N TYR A 200 -12.46 -3.71 -1.65
CA TYR A 200 -12.81 -3.28 -3.01
C TYR A 200 -13.38 -4.42 -3.85
N THR A 201 -12.83 -5.63 -3.72
CA THR A 201 -13.36 -6.81 -4.42
C THR A 201 -14.74 -7.20 -3.88
N ALA A 202 -14.96 -7.11 -2.57
CA ALA A 202 -16.26 -7.38 -1.95
C ALA A 202 -17.30 -6.32 -2.30
N LEU A 203 -16.95 -5.04 -2.29
CA LEU A 203 -17.83 -3.96 -2.74
C LEU A 203 -18.20 -4.17 -4.21
N PHE A 204 -17.24 -4.52 -5.05
CA PHE A 204 -17.50 -4.88 -6.44
C PHE A 204 -18.44 -6.08 -6.58
N TYR A 205 -18.26 -7.12 -5.75
CA TYR A 205 -19.15 -8.28 -5.72
C TYR A 205 -20.59 -7.89 -5.40
N LEU A 206 -20.77 -6.95 -4.46
CA LEU A 206 -22.09 -6.46 -4.05
C LEU A 206 -22.74 -5.53 -5.08
N THR A 207 -21.96 -4.71 -5.79
CA THR A 207 -22.50 -3.70 -6.73
C THR A 207 -22.71 -4.22 -8.15
N THR A 208 -22.07 -5.33 -8.54
CA THR A 208 -22.17 -5.85 -9.91
C THR A 208 -23.34 -6.82 -10.04
N PRO A 209 -24.35 -6.54 -10.89
CA PRO A 209 -25.48 -7.45 -11.07
C PRO A 209 -24.98 -8.82 -11.55
N LEU A 210 -25.52 -9.90 -10.95
CA LEU A 210 -25.10 -11.29 -11.24
C LEU A 210 -25.24 -11.68 -12.71
N SER A 211 -26.11 -10.98 -13.46
CA SER A 211 -26.33 -11.18 -14.89
C SER A 211 -25.28 -10.53 -15.80
N ALA A 212 -24.39 -9.69 -15.27
CA ALA A 212 -23.43 -8.89 -16.05
C ALA A 212 -22.27 -9.70 -16.66
N ILE A 213 -21.95 -10.86 -16.09
CA ILE A 213 -20.90 -11.76 -16.58
C ILE A 213 -21.52 -13.15 -16.68
N LYS A 214 -21.70 -13.64 -17.91
CA LYS A 214 -22.22 -14.98 -18.20
C LYS A 214 -21.20 -15.72 -19.06
N PHE A 215 -21.07 -17.03 -18.87
CA PHE A 215 -20.43 -17.89 -19.84
C PHE A 215 -21.53 -18.61 -20.63
N THR A 216 -21.53 -18.46 -21.94
CA THR A 216 -22.37 -19.23 -22.86
C THR A 216 -21.45 -19.98 -23.80
N GLU A 217 -21.58 -21.31 -23.85
CA GLU A 217 -20.85 -22.18 -24.79
C GLU A 217 -19.32 -21.89 -24.82
N ASN A 218 -18.67 -21.89 -23.64
CA ASN A 218 -17.24 -21.58 -23.45
C ASN A 218 -16.79 -20.15 -23.84
N THR A 219 -17.71 -19.25 -24.16
CA THR A 219 -17.39 -17.83 -24.42
C THR A 219 -17.82 -16.95 -23.24
N LEU A 220 -16.91 -16.07 -22.80
CA LEU A 220 -17.19 -15.08 -21.76
C LEU A 220 -18.02 -13.95 -22.39
N VAL A 221 -19.30 -13.88 -22.04
CA VAL A 221 -20.22 -12.83 -22.46
C VAL A 221 -20.40 -11.84 -21.33
N ILE A 222 -19.90 -10.63 -21.55
CA ILE A 222 -20.13 -9.48 -20.67
C ILE A 222 -21.38 -8.78 -21.19
N ASP A 223 -22.39 -8.65 -20.34
CA ASP A 223 -23.67 -8.03 -20.66
C ASP A 223 -23.91 -6.88 -19.68
N THR A 224 -23.17 -5.80 -19.89
CA THR A 224 -23.25 -4.55 -19.13
C THR A 224 -23.69 -3.40 -20.04
N PRO A 225 -24.24 -2.31 -19.49
CA PRO A 225 -24.61 -1.13 -20.28
C PRO A 225 -23.45 -0.54 -21.10
N ASN A 226 -22.19 -0.77 -20.68
CA ASN A 226 -21.01 -0.44 -21.45
C ASN A 226 -19.87 -1.43 -21.18
N ASN A 227 -19.80 -2.48 -21.99
CA ASN A 227 -18.82 -3.56 -21.87
C ASN A 227 -17.37 -3.09 -21.92
N LEU A 228 -17.06 -2.11 -22.77
CA LEU A 228 -15.69 -1.62 -22.93
C LEU A 228 -15.22 -0.89 -21.66
N VAL A 229 -16.05 0.00 -21.11
CA VAL A 229 -15.76 0.71 -19.85
C VAL A 229 -15.64 -0.26 -18.68
N PHE A 230 -16.49 -1.29 -18.65
CA PHE A 230 -16.40 -2.34 -17.64
C PHE A 230 -15.05 -3.05 -17.68
N ILE A 231 -14.63 -3.53 -18.87
CA ILE A 231 -13.36 -4.24 -19.06
C ILE A 231 -12.17 -3.37 -18.65
N ILE A 232 -12.14 -2.10 -19.08
CA ILE A 232 -11.02 -1.19 -18.77
C ILE A 232 -10.92 -0.94 -17.27
N THR A 233 -12.01 -0.51 -16.65
CA THR A 233 -12.02 -0.15 -15.22
C THR A 233 -11.73 -1.36 -14.35
N TRP A 234 -12.28 -2.52 -14.70
CA TRP A 234 -12.04 -3.76 -13.96
C TRP A 234 -10.61 -4.29 -14.17
N GLY A 235 -10.10 -4.24 -15.41
CA GLY A 235 -8.72 -4.61 -15.72
C GLY A 235 -7.71 -3.77 -14.93
N ILE A 236 -7.95 -2.46 -14.80
CA ILE A 236 -7.11 -1.57 -13.98
C ILE A 236 -7.12 -1.99 -12.51
N ILE A 237 -8.29 -2.27 -11.94
CA ILE A 237 -8.42 -2.74 -10.55
C ILE A 237 -7.68 -4.05 -10.36
N PHE A 238 -7.89 -5.02 -11.24
CA PHE A 238 -7.24 -6.33 -11.18
C PHE A 238 -5.71 -6.23 -11.26
N ILE A 239 -5.19 -5.40 -12.16
CA ILE A 239 -3.75 -5.17 -12.32
C ILE A 239 -3.17 -4.45 -11.11
N LEU A 240 -3.80 -3.37 -10.63
CA LEU A 240 -3.24 -2.55 -9.55
C LEU A 240 -3.35 -3.22 -8.18
N ILE A 241 -4.50 -3.83 -7.89
CA ILE A 241 -4.82 -4.42 -6.59
C ILE A 241 -4.38 -5.88 -6.52
N GLY A 242 -4.70 -6.68 -7.54
CA GLY A 242 -4.35 -8.11 -7.54
C GLY A 242 -2.87 -8.31 -7.82
N PHE A 243 -2.44 -7.99 -9.05
CA PHE A 243 -1.09 -8.28 -9.49
C PHE A 243 -0.04 -7.34 -8.89
N GLY A 244 -0.37 -6.06 -8.79
CA GLY A 244 0.49 -5.02 -8.21
C GLY A 244 0.86 -5.33 -6.75
N TYR A 245 -0.09 -5.84 -5.96
CA TYR A 245 0.16 -6.27 -4.60
C TYR A 245 1.28 -7.32 -4.51
N LEU A 246 1.17 -8.40 -5.30
CA LEU A 246 2.14 -9.50 -5.28
C LEU A 246 3.53 -9.03 -5.70
N ILE A 247 3.60 -8.26 -6.78
CA ILE A 247 4.86 -7.70 -7.28
C ILE A 247 5.49 -6.82 -6.21
N PHE A 248 4.73 -5.87 -5.66
CA PHE A 248 5.25 -4.94 -4.68
C PHE A 248 5.70 -5.65 -3.41
N ASP A 249 4.92 -6.61 -2.91
CA ASP A 249 5.26 -7.41 -1.75
C ASP A 249 6.59 -8.15 -1.92
N TYR A 250 6.79 -8.76 -3.09
CA TYR A 250 8.05 -9.41 -3.44
C TYR A 250 9.20 -8.41 -3.54
N LEU A 251 9.01 -7.29 -4.25
CA LEU A 251 10.07 -6.32 -4.52
C LEU A 251 10.63 -5.69 -3.24
N TRP A 252 9.77 -5.26 -2.30
CA TRP A 252 10.25 -4.61 -1.09
C TRP A 252 11.03 -5.58 -0.20
N LYS A 253 10.56 -6.84 -0.06
CA LYS A 253 11.26 -7.89 0.69
C LYS A 253 12.62 -8.18 0.07
N LYS A 254 12.69 -8.28 -1.26
CA LYS A 254 13.94 -8.46 -2.01
C LYS A 254 14.93 -7.34 -1.73
N TYR A 255 14.50 -6.07 -1.84
CA TYR A 255 15.41 -4.94 -1.61
C TYR A 255 15.92 -4.87 -0.17
N ILE A 256 15.10 -5.13 0.84
CA ILE A 256 15.56 -5.23 2.24
C ILE A 256 16.60 -6.34 2.40
N LYS A 257 16.34 -7.52 1.82
CA LYS A 257 17.29 -8.65 1.88
C LYS A 257 18.62 -8.32 1.23
N ASP A 258 18.61 -7.62 0.09
CA ASP A 258 19.81 -7.20 -0.61
C ASP A 258 20.60 -6.15 0.18
N ILE A 259 19.91 -5.19 0.82
CA ILE A 259 20.52 -4.20 1.71
C ILE A 259 21.21 -4.89 2.90
N ILE A 260 20.51 -5.79 3.61
CA ILE A 260 21.07 -6.51 4.77
C ILE A 260 22.30 -7.33 4.36
N LYS A 261 22.23 -8.04 3.23
CA LYS A 261 23.37 -8.79 2.69
C LYS A 261 24.58 -7.89 2.40
N LYS A 262 24.36 -6.69 1.87
CA LYS A 262 25.43 -5.73 1.60
C LYS A 262 26.07 -5.21 2.89
N ILE A 263 25.25 -4.90 3.91
CA ILE A 263 25.75 -4.48 5.23
C ILE A 263 26.59 -5.59 5.87
N LYS A 264 26.12 -6.84 5.83
CA LYS A 264 26.88 -8.00 6.31
C LYS A 264 28.22 -8.17 5.62
N ARG A 265 28.22 -8.08 4.28
CA ARG A 265 29.46 -8.18 3.49
C ARG A 265 30.45 -7.08 3.84
N MET A 266 29.97 -5.85 4.06
CA MET A 266 30.80 -4.72 4.50
C MET A 266 31.45 -5.03 5.85
N GLN A 267 30.65 -5.43 6.84
CA GLN A 267 31.14 -5.73 8.18
C GLN A 267 32.13 -6.90 8.17
N LEU A 268 31.82 -8.01 7.47
CA LEU A 268 32.72 -9.15 7.36
C LEU A 268 34.07 -8.78 6.72
N LYS A 269 34.09 -7.92 5.69
CA LYS A 269 35.33 -7.42 5.10
C LYS A 269 36.15 -6.56 6.07
N GLU A 270 35.49 -5.73 6.87
CA GLU A 270 36.14 -4.92 7.91
C GLU A 270 36.75 -5.82 9.00
N TYR A 271 36.08 -6.95 9.32
CA TYR A 271 36.62 -7.99 10.19
C TYR A 271 37.82 -8.71 9.58
N ASP A 272 37.77 -9.14 8.32
CA ASP A 272 38.89 -9.85 7.67
C ASP A 272 40.17 -8.99 7.61
N ILE A 273 40.04 -7.66 7.42
CA ILE A 273 41.17 -6.72 7.38
C ILE A 273 41.76 -6.48 8.79
N THR A 274 40.92 -6.48 9.83
CA THR A 274 41.39 -6.30 11.21
C THR A 274 42.02 -7.57 11.79
N ASP A 275 41.57 -8.76 11.36
CA ASP A 275 42.14 -10.06 11.75
C ASP A 275 43.56 -10.27 11.18
N TYR A 276 43.82 -9.78 9.96
CA TYR A 276 45.15 -9.85 9.34
C TYR A 276 46.19 -8.93 10.00
N SER A 277 45.75 -7.87 10.69
CA SER A 277 46.64 -6.88 11.32
C SER A 277 46.91 -7.15 12.81
N ASN A 278 46.03 -7.85 13.52
CA ASN A 278 46.21 -8.18 14.94
C ASN A 278 46.34 -9.71 15.17
N LYS A 279 47.58 -10.19 15.36
CA LYS A 279 47.94 -11.61 15.59
C LYS A 279 47.41 -12.26 16.89
N GLN A 280 46.48 -11.64 17.61
CA GLN A 280 45.86 -12.22 18.81
C GLN A 280 44.33 -12.08 18.73
N LEU A 281 43.71 -13.14 18.20
CA LEU A 281 42.26 -13.31 18.15
C LEU A 281 41.68 -13.32 19.56
N ASN A 282 41.03 -12.21 19.93
CA ASN A 282 40.31 -12.09 21.18
C ASN A 282 39.02 -12.93 21.10
N LYS A 283 38.68 -13.71 22.12
CA LYS A 283 37.54 -14.66 22.10
C LYS A 283 36.20 -13.97 21.76
N ASN A 284 36.03 -12.73 22.21
CA ASN A 284 34.88 -11.87 21.91
C ASN A 284 34.76 -11.51 20.42
N TYR A 285 35.87 -11.47 19.68
CA TYR A 285 35.89 -11.19 18.24
C TYR A 285 35.36 -12.38 17.42
N ILE A 286 35.72 -13.62 17.80
CA ILE A 286 35.23 -14.83 17.14
C ILE A 286 33.72 -14.99 17.33
N GLU A 287 33.22 -14.67 18.53
CA GLU A 287 31.79 -14.71 18.83
C GLU A 287 31.01 -13.66 18.03
N LEU A 288 31.51 -12.44 17.90
CA LEU A 288 30.92 -11.41 17.03
C LEU A 288 30.92 -11.84 15.56
N PHE A 289 32.03 -12.39 15.04
CA PHE A 289 32.10 -12.88 13.67
C PHE A 289 31.07 -13.98 13.38
N LYS A 290 30.92 -14.97 14.29
CA LYS A 290 29.88 -16.00 14.19
C LYS A 290 28.47 -15.37 14.21
N LEU A 291 28.21 -14.43 15.12
CA LEU A 291 26.93 -13.73 15.20
C LEU A 291 26.57 -12.99 13.90
N TYR A 292 27.53 -12.37 13.21
CA TYR A 292 27.27 -11.70 11.93
C TYR A 292 27.05 -12.68 10.78
N LYS A 293 27.80 -13.78 10.74
CA LYS A 293 27.67 -14.82 9.74
C LYS A 293 26.31 -15.53 9.83
N ASP A 294 25.91 -15.86 11.06
CA ASP A 294 24.69 -16.64 11.35
C ASP A 294 23.44 -15.77 11.49
N SER A 295 23.61 -14.45 11.51
CA SER A 295 22.52 -13.47 11.51
C SER A 295 21.54 -13.74 10.33
N PRO A 296 20.23 -13.55 10.52
CA PRO A 296 19.25 -13.74 9.45
C PRO A 296 19.34 -12.63 8.40
N ASN A 297 18.96 -12.93 7.16
CA ASN A 297 18.98 -11.96 6.04
C ASN A 297 17.72 -11.08 5.99
N PHE A 298 16.93 -11.09 7.06
CA PHE A 298 15.68 -10.37 7.23
C PHE A 298 15.42 -10.23 8.73
N PRO A 299 14.78 -9.15 9.21
CA PRO A 299 14.59 -8.98 10.64
C PRO A 299 13.69 -10.06 11.22
N GLN A 300 14.05 -10.61 12.38
CA GLN A 300 13.43 -11.82 12.94
C GLN A 300 11.94 -11.67 13.21
N LEU A 301 11.51 -10.48 13.65
CA LEU A 301 10.10 -10.12 13.85
C LEU A 301 9.22 -10.34 12.60
N PHE A 302 9.85 -10.36 11.42
CA PHE A 302 9.18 -10.54 10.12
C PHE A 302 9.62 -11.82 9.40
N ASN A 303 10.62 -12.53 9.94
CA ASN A 303 11.17 -13.76 9.39
C ASN A 303 10.24 -14.92 9.80
N GLY A 304 9.50 -15.48 8.84
CA GLY A 304 8.46 -16.50 9.07
C GLY A 304 7.08 -16.16 8.50
N LYS A 305 6.85 -14.89 8.09
CA LYS A 305 5.65 -14.46 7.34
C LYS A 305 5.97 -14.32 5.85
N THR A 306 6.45 -15.40 5.23
CA THR A 306 6.90 -15.41 3.82
C THR A 306 5.79 -14.97 2.87
N LEU A 307 4.55 -15.40 3.13
CA LEU A 307 3.34 -14.88 2.51
C LEU A 307 2.49 -14.15 3.54
N ASN A 308 2.03 -12.95 3.22
CA ASN A 308 0.84 -12.42 3.85
C ASN A 308 -0.38 -12.99 3.08
N PRO A 309 -1.10 -13.98 3.61
CA PRO A 309 -2.20 -14.63 2.89
C PRO A 309 -3.33 -13.66 2.55
N ILE A 310 -3.44 -12.55 3.28
CA ILE A 310 -4.50 -11.55 3.13
C ILE A 310 -4.57 -11.01 1.71
N GLY A 311 -3.43 -10.70 1.07
CA GLY A 311 -3.47 -10.18 -0.30
C GLY A 311 -3.68 -11.22 -1.39
N TYR A 312 -3.72 -12.52 -1.04
CA TYR A 312 -4.17 -13.58 -1.94
C TYR A 312 -5.69 -13.76 -1.88
N ILE A 313 -6.35 -13.35 -0.81
CA ILE A 313 -7.81 -13.46 -0.66
C ILE A 313 -8.57 -12.76 -1.81
N PRO A 314 -8.23 -11.53 -2.25
CA PRO A 314 -8.89 -10.90 -3.39
C PRO A 314 -8.69 -11.70 -4.69
N ILE A 315 -7.47 -12.22 -4.89
CA ILE A 315 -7.12 -13.01 -6.06
C ILE A 315 -7.91 -14.32 -6.05
N LEU A 316 -7.96 -15.00 -4.90
CA LEU A 316 -8.71 -16.23 -4.70
C LEU A 316 -10.22 -16.03 -4.83
N ILE A 317 -10.79 -14.92 -4.33
CA ILE A 317 -12.20 -14.58 -4.51
C ILE A 317 -12.51 -14.34 -5.99
N ASN A 318 -11.66 -13.58 -6.68
CA ASN A 318 -11.84 -13.29 -8.11
C ASN A 318 -11.68 -14.55 -8.97
N LEU A 319 -10.66 -15.38 -8.68
CA LEU A 319 -10.46 -16.68 -9.34
C LEU A 319 -11.59 -17.66 -9.02
N TYR A 320 -12.01 -17.74 -7.76
CA TYR A 320 -13.11 -18.61 -7.34
C TYR A 320 -14.39 -18.25 -8.08
N ARG A 321 -14.73 -16.97 -8.25
CA ARG A 321 -15.91 -16.58 -9.03
C ARG A 321 -15.77 -16.94 -10.51
N LEU A 322 -14.59 -16.74 -11.09
CA LEU A 322 -14.26 -17.16 -12.45
C LEU A 322 -14.46 -18.68 -12.60
N LEU A 323 -14.02 -19.46 -11.61
CA LEU A 323 -14.08 -20.93 -11.58
C LEU A 323 -15.47 -21.48 -11.18
N GLN A 324 -16.20 -20.81 -10.30
CA GLN A 324 -17.53 -21.21 -9.83
C GLN A 324 -18.53 -21.20 -10.99
N LEU A 325 -18.37 -20.26 -11.93
CA LEU A 325 -19.14 -20.19 -13.17
C LEU A 325 -18.86 -21.37 -14.12
N PHE A 326 -17.66 -21.97 -14.10
CA PHE A 326 -17.35 -23.23 -14.79
C PHE A 326 -17.93 -24.45 -14.06
N LEU A 327 -17.93 -24.45 -12.72
CA LEU A 327 -18.42 -25.56 -11.91
C LEU A 327 -19.95 -25.70 -11.93
N THR A 328 -20.68 -24.61 -12.17
CA THR A 328 -22.15 -24.61 -12.29
C THR A 328 -22.67 -24.97 -13.70
N GLN A 329 -21.79 -25.25 -14.67
CA GLN A 329 -22.16 -25.66 -16.03
C GLN A 329 -22.18 -27.19 -16.24
N ASN A 330 -21.92 -27.99 -15.20
CA ASN A 330 -22.05 -29.45 -15.22
C ASN A 330 -23.35 -29.92 -14.57
#